data_AF-A0A965Y6I8-F1
#
_entry.id   AF-A0A965Y6I8-F1
#
_cell.length_a   1.000
_cell.length_b   1.000
_cell.length_c   1.000
_cell.angle_alpha   90.00
_cell.angle_beta   90.00
_cell.angle_gamma   90.00
#
_symmetry.space_group_name_H-M   'P 1'
#
loop_
_entity.id
_entity.type
_entity.pdbx_description
1 polymer ?
#
loop_
_entity_poly.entity_id
_entity_poly.type
_entity_poly.pdbx_seq_one_letter_code
_entity_poly.pdbx_strand_id
1 'polypeptide(L)'
;MDENSLRTEFSHLNKKSGAVRERAKEPSESVPLTVKPASEELLLLVLMAEVPPFCDRACEELKADDLKAPTSRQLFEYLRQLSEQGKKCSLSGLLVRIPDPQYREQLVAVMATLDETADRETVLTDCIAKIRQGGVTGRLGELRREILSAEAAKDEPAIRAATQEYQMLLKRSRDLKKAE
;
A
#
# COMPACT_ATOMS: atom_id res chain seq x y z
N MET A 1 -9.36 -30.04 -16.45
CA MET A 1 -9.88 -29.46 -15.19
C MET A 1 -11.33 -29.10 -15.45
N ASP A 2 -12.26 -29.77 -14.77
CA ASP A 2 -13.70 -29.65 -15.03
C ASP A 2 -14.29 -28.40 -14.36
N GLU A 3 -14.94 -27.53 -15.15
CA GLU A 3 -15.65 -26.33 -14.68
C GLU A 3 -16.74 -26.64 -13.64
N ASN A 4 -17.32 -27.85 -13.70
CA ASN A 4 -18.33 -28.27 -12.73
C ASN A 4 -17.76 -28.54 -11.33
N SER A 5 -16.47 -28.84 -11.21
CA SER A 5 -15.83 -29.11 -9.91
C SER A 5 -15.61 -27.82 -9.10
N LEU A 6 -15.36 -26.70 -9.80
CA LEU A 6 -15.18 -25.39 -9.17
C LEU A 6 -16.51 -24.80 -8.65
N ARG A 7 -17.63 -25.12 -9.31
CA ARG A 7 -18.96 -24.64 -8.90
C ARG A 7 -19.48 -25.34 -7.64
N THR A 8 -19.17 -26.61 -7.43
CA THR A 8 -19.62 -27.35 -6.24
C THR A 8 -18.92 -26.87 -4.97
N GLU A 9 -17.61 -26.61 -5.02
CA GLU A 9 -16.82 -26.11 -3.89
C GLU A 9 -17.32 -24.72 -3.41
N PHE A 10 -17.70 -23.84 -4.34
CA PHE A 10 -18.20 -22.50 -4.01
C PHE A 10 -19.59 -22.49 -3.35
N SER A 11 -20.45 -23.47 -3.67
CA SER A 11 -21.82 -23.49 -3.12
C SER A 11 -21.87 -23.87 -1.63
N HIS A 12 -20.86 -24.60 -1.14
CA HIS A 12 -20.81 -25.04 0.26
C HIS A 12 -20.38 -23.94 1.23
N LEU A 13 -19.71 -22.89 0.76
CA LEU A 13 -19.30 -21.75 1.60
C LEU A 13 -20.42 -20.72 1.81
N ASN A 14 -21.41 -20.66 0.92
CA ASN A 14 -22.43 -19.60 0.92
C ASN A 14 -23.66 -19.90 1.80
N LYS A 15 -23.75 -21.10 2.39
CA LYS A 15 -24.92 -21.51 3.20
C LYS A 15 -24.87 -21.14 4.69
N LYS A 16 -23.81 -20.47 5.17
CA LYS A 16 -23.61 -20.22 6.61
C LYS A 16 -23.77 -18.77 7.08
N SER A 17 -24.20 -17.84 6.23
CA SER A 17 -24.41 -16.44 6.61
C SER A 17 -25.88 -16.06 6.49
N GLY A 18 -26.64 -16.48 7.49
CA GLY A 18 -28.04 -16.10 7.67
C GLY A 18 -28.18 -14.65 8.17
N ALA A 19 -29.02 -13.91 7.46
CA ALA A 19 -29.95 -12.88 7.91
C ALA A 19 -29.43 -11.73 8.82
N VAL A 20 -29.30 -10.53 8.26
CA VAL A 20 -29.64 -9.27 8.96
C VAL A 20 -30.23 -8.22 7.99
N ARG A 21 -31.53 -7.99 8.16
CA ARG A 21 -32.34 -6.76 8.05
C ARG A 21 -31.74 -5.53 7.32
N GLU A 22 -32.44 -5.12 6.25
CA GLU A 22 -32.36 -3.81 5.64
C GLU A 22 -32.79 -2.69 6.61
N ARG A 23 -31.95 -1.66 6.75
CA ARG A 23 -32.38 -0.33 7.19
C ARG A 23 -31.59 0.71 6.41
N ALA A 24 -32.33 1.51 5.65
CA ALA A 24 -31.84 2.64 4.87
C ALA A 24 -30.98 3.58 5.72
N LYS A 25 -29.83 4.00 5.17
CA LYS A 25 -28.98 5.04 5.73
C LYS A 25 -28.67 6.05 4.63
N GLU A 26 -29.04 7.29 4.90
CA GLU A 26 -28.79 8.50 4.11
C GLU A 26 -27.30 8.66 3.75
N PRO A 27 -26.97 9.42 2.69
CA PRO A 27 -25.60 9.55 2.20
C PRO A 27 -24.79 10.36 3.21
N SER A 28 -24.04 9.67 4.07
CA SER A 28 -23.01 10.29 4.90
C SER A 28 -21.89 10.76 3.99
N GLU A 29 -21.68 12.08 3.92
CA GLU A 29 -20.44 12.68 3.45
C GLU A 29 -19.27 11.93 4.10
N SER A 30 -18.52 11.22 3.26
CA SER A 30 -17.38 10.44 3.68
C SER A 30 -16.27 11.40 4.12
N VAL A 31 -16.21 11.65 5.43
CA VAL A 31 -14.97 12.14 6.06
C VAL A 31 -13.85 11.22 5.58
N PRO A 32 -12.76 11.73 4.98
CA PRO A 32 -11.67 10.88 4.54
C PRO A 32 -11.16 10.14 5.77
N LEU A 33 -11.37 8.82 5.78
CA LEU A 33 -10.81 7.93 6.78
C LEU A 33 -9.31 8.23 6.81
N THR A 34 -8.82 8.73 7.95
CA THR A 34 -7.40 8.94 8.19
C THR A 34 -6.73 7.58 8.14
N VAL A 35 -6.21 7.24 6.96
CA VAL A 35 -5.47 5.99 6.74
C VAL A 35 -4.21 6.08 7.57
N LYS A 36 -4.14 5.26 8.63
CA LYS A 36 -2.95 5.14 9.47
C LYS A 36 -1.78 4.69 8.59
N PRO A 37 -0.60 5.35 8.66
CA PRO A 37 0.57 4.92 7.91
C PRO A 37 1.03 3.52 8.34
N ALA A 38 1.53 2.76 7.38
CA ALA A 38 2.22 1.51 7.66
C ALA A 38 3.59 1.81 8.32
N SER A 39 4.06 0.93 9.20
CA SER A 39 5.37 1.06 9.86
C SER A 39 6.51 1.18 8.86
N GLU A 40 6.42 0.46 7.74
CA GLU A 40 7.40 0.43 6.67
C GLU A 40 7.50 1.76 5.92
N GLU A 41 6.38 2.48 5.76
CA GLU A 41 6.38 3.81 5.13
C GLU A 41 7.11 4.82 6.02
N LEU A 42 6.81 4.80 7.33
CA LEU A 42 7.47 5.67 8.30
C LEU A 42 8.97 5.39 8.36
N LEU A 43 9.35 4.11 8.41
CA LEU A 43 10.73 3.68 8.45
C LEU A 43 11.50 4.07 7.19
N LEU A 44 10.89 3.89 6.01
CA LEU A 44 11.43 4.34 4.74
C LEU A 44 11.71 5.86 4.77
N LEU A 45 10.75 6.68 5.20
CA LEU A 45 10.90 8.14 5.23
C LEU A 45 12.02 8.59 6.18
N VAL A 46 12.18 7.92 7.32
CA VAL A 46 13.31 8.15 8.24
C VAL A 46 14.64 7.84 7.56
N LEU A 47 14.75 6.66 6.93
CA LEU A 47 15.97 6.23 6.25
C LEU A 47 16.35 7.16 5.09
N MET A 48 15.38 7.59 4.29
CA MET A 48 15.58 8.55 3.20
C MET A 48 16.08 9.92 3.71
N ALA A 49 15.60 10.38 4.87
CA ALA A 49 16.04 11.64 5.45
C ALA A 49 17.43 11.55 6.10
N GLU A 50 17.76 10.45 6.78
CA GLU A 50 19.05 10.27 7.44
C GLU A 50 20.19 9.95 6.47
N VAL A 51 19.95 9.12 5.47
CA VAL A 51 20.97 8.55 4.59
C VAL A 51 20.67 8.98 3.15
N PRO A 52 21.28 10.06 2.64
CA PRO A 52 20.93 10.63 1.33
C PRO A 52 20.95 9.63 0.16
N PRO A 53 21.93 8.70 0.03
CA PRO A 53 21.90 7.69 -1.04
C PRO A 53 20.67 6.79 -1.04
N PHE A 54 20.01 6.62 0.11
CA PHE A 54 18.78 5.82 0.20
C PHE A 54 17.57 6.54 -0.38
N CYS A 55 17.60 7.89 -0.42
CA CYS A 55 16.56 8.66 -1.09
C CYS A 55 16.55 8.35 -2.59
N ASP A 56 17.71 8.36 -3.23
CA ASP A 56 17.85 8.10 -4.66
C ASP A 56 17.38 6.68 -5.00
N ARG A 57 17.88 5.68 -4.26
CA ARG A 57 17.46 4.28 -4.44
C ARG A 57 15.96 4.08 -4.23
N ALA A 58 15.38 4.68 -3.19
CA ALA A 58 13.94 4.59 -2.96
C ALA A 58 13.14 5.24 -4.10
N CYS A 59 13.62 6.33 -4.68
CA CYS A 59 12.97 7.01 -5.80
C CYS A 59 13.09 6.26 -7.13
N GLU A 60 14.11 5.43 -7.31
CA GLU A 60 14.24 4.53 -8.46
C GLU A 60 13.23 3.37 -8.40
N GLU A 61 12.96 2.86 -7.19
CA GLU A 61 12.15 1.67 -6.98
C GLU A 61 10.67 1.94 -6.66
N LEU A 62 10.34 3.11 -6.13
CA LEU A 62 9.00 3.48 -5.66
C LEU A 62 8.51 4.81 -6.24
N LYS A 63 7.19 4.92 -6.35
CA LYS A 63 6.46 6.17 -6.62
C LYS A 63 5.71 6.60 -5.36
N ALA A 64 5.39 7.89 -5.28
CA ALA A 64 4.60 8.42 -4.17
C ALA A 64 3.26 7.68 -3.99
N ASP A 65 2.62 7.27 -5.10
CA ASP A 65 1.35 6.53 -5.09
C ASP A 65 1.45 5.11 -4.50
N ASP A 66 2.66 4.55 -4.39
CA ASP A 66 2.87 3.25 -3.75
C ASP A 66 2.69 3.32 -2.22
N LEU A 67 2.82 4.51 -1.63
CA LEU A 67 2.56 4.74 -0.20
C LEU A 67 1.05 4.93 0.01
N LYS A 68 0.51 4.41 1.12
CA LYS A 68 -0.93 4.44 1.40
C LYS A 68 -1.36 5.72 2.10
N ALA A 69 -0.60 6.18 3.09
CA ALA A 69 -1.00 7.36 3.85
C ALA A 69 -0.69 8.64 3.04
N PRO A 70 -1.67 9.56 2.88
CA PRO A 70 -1.47 10.80 2.12
C PRO A 70 -0.28 11.62 2.61
N THR A 71 -0.09 11.71 3.93
CA THR A 71 1.06 12.38 4.54
C THR A 71 2.38 11.72 4.13
N SER A 72 2.43 10.38 4.06
CA SER A 72 3.64 9.68 3.60
C SER A 72 3.98 10.03 2.16
N ARG A 73 2.99 10.14 1.26
CA ARG A 73 3.19 10.55 -0.14
C ARG A 73 3.80 11.94 -0.24
N GLN A 74 3.23 12.90 0.49
CA GLN A 74 3.71 14.27 0.51
C GLN A 74 5.15 14.38 1.02
N LEU A 75 5.49 13.64 2.08
CA LEU A 75 6.84 13.60 2.62
C LEU A 75 7.82 12.93 1.65
N PHE A 76 7.41 11.84 0.99
CA PHE A 76 8.21 11.16 -0.03
C PHE A 76 8.55 12.10 -1.19
N GLU A 77 7.54 12.79 -1.74
CA GLU A 77 7.75 13.77 -2.81
C GLU A 77 8.65 14.92 -2.38
N TYR A 78 8.48 15.41 -1.16
CA TYR A 78 9.32 16.46 -0.60
C TYR A 78 10.79 16.03 -0.49
N LEU A 79 11.05 14.82 0.01
CA LEU A 79 12.40 14.27 0.11
C LEU A 79 13.02 14.08 -1.28
N ARG A 80 12.24 13.57 -2.24
CA ARG A 80 12.67 13.44 -3.64
C ARG A 80 13.09 14.79 -4.24
N GLN A 81 12.25 15.82 -4.09
CA GLN A 81 12.54 17.16 -4.60
C GLN A 81 13.80 17.76 -3.96
N LEU A 82 14.07 17.48 -2.68
CA LEU A 82 15.31 17.90 -2.04
C LEU A 82 16.52 17.16 -2.60
N SER A 83 16.42 15.84 -2.82
CA SER A 83 17.50 15.06 -3.42
C SER A 83 17.84 15.56 -4.83
N GLU A 84 16.82 15.82 -5.66
CA GLU A 84 16.96 16.39 -7.01
C GLU A 84 17.68 17.76 -6.99
N GLN A 85 17.53 18.52 -5.90
CA GLN A 85 18.22 19.81 -5.69
C GLN A 85 19.61 19.66 -5.03
N GLY A 86 20.07 18.44 -4.76
CA GLY A 86 21.30 18.16 -4.02
C GLY A 86 21.24 18.62 -2.56
N LYS A 87 20.03 18.81 -2.00
CA LYS A 87 19.81 19.25 -0.62
C LYS A 87 19.48 18.07 0.28
N LYS A 88 19.91 18.17 1.53
CA LYS A 88 19.58 17.18 2.57
C LYS A 88 18.42 17.68 3.43
N CYS A 89 17.53 16.78 3.82
CA CYS A 89 16.53 17.06 4.86
C CYS A 89 17.01 16.48 6.18
N SER A 90 17.09 17.28 7.24
CA SER A 90 17.23 16.70 8.58
C SER A 90 15.91 16.08 9.03
N LEU A 91 15.97 15.12 9.96
CA LEU A 91 14.79 14.56 10.61
C LEU A 91 13.95 15.63 11.33
N SER A 92 14.61 16.60 11.98
CA SER A 92 13.94 17.75 12.57
C SER A 92 13.18 18.58 11.52
N GLY A 93 13.78 18.78 10.34
CA GLY A 93 13.14 19.45 9.21
C GLY A 93 11.93 18.67 8.68
N LEU A 94 12.01 17.34 8.67
CA LEU A 94 10.92 16.47 8.28
C LEU A 94 9.74 16.58 9.26
N LEU A 95 10.00 16.51 10.58
CA LEU A 95 8.98 16.58 11.63
C LEU A 95 8.20 17.90 11.63
N VAL A 96 8.87 19.03 11.34
CA VAL A 96 8.23 20.36 11.25
C VAL A 96 7.22 20.43 10.10
N ARG A 97 7.37 19.61 9.05
CA ARG A 97 6.46 19.57 7.91
C ARG A 97 5.20 18.76 8.15
N ILE A 98 5.12 18.02 9.25
CA ILE A 98 4.00 17.13 9.56
C ILE A 98 2.98 17.90 10.39
N PRO A 99 1.80 18.27 9.83
CA PRO A 99 0.80 19.00 10.58
C PRO A 99 0.09 18.11 11.60
N ASP A 100 -0.04 16.82 11.31
CA ASP A 100 -0.73 15.85 12.16
C ASP A 100 0.17 15.42 13.35
N PRO A 101 -0.19 15.76 14.60
CA PRO A 101 0.59 15.36 15.76
C PRO A 101 0.65 13.83 15.94
N GLN A 102 -0.40 13.09 15.59
CA GLN A 102 -0.39 11.63 15.72
C GLN A 102 0.58 10.98 14.74
N TYR A 103 0.60 11.44 13.50
CA TYR A 103 1.58 10.99 12.52
C TYR A 103 3.00 11.33 12.98
N ARG A 104 3.21 12.54 13.53
CA ARG A 104 4.51 12.96 14.07
C ARG A 104 4.97 12.04 15.20
N GLU A 105 4.10 11.71 16.14
CA GLU A 105 4.39 10.77 17.24
C GLU A 105 4.78 9.39 16.70
N GLN A 106 4.06 8.88 15.70
CA GLN A 106 4.37 7.58 15.09
C GLN A 106 5.73 7.60 14.40
N LEU A 107 6.06 8.67 13.67
CA LEU A 107 7.37 8.81 13.03
C LEU A 107 8.49 8.86 14.07
N VAL A 108 8.32 9.63 15.15
CA VAL A 108 9.28 9.69 16.26
C VAL A 108 9.46 8.33 16.94
N ALA A 109 8.36 7.58 17.14
CA ALA A 109 8.43 6.24 17.72
C ALA A 109 9.27 5.31 16.82
N VAL A 110 9.09 5.36 15.50
CA VAL A 110 9.89 4.57 14.56
C VAL A 110 11.36 4.97 14.59
N MET A 111 11.66 6.28 14.64
CA MET A 111 13.03 6.78 14.79
C MET A 111 13.69 6.22 16.05
N ALA A 112 12.97 6.18 17.18
CA ALA A 112 13.49 5.65 18.44
C ALA A 112 13.73 4.13 18.43
N THR A 113 13.06 3.40 17.54
CA THR A 113 13.25 1.94 17.38
C THR A 113 14.34 1.57 16.38
N LEU A 114 14.87 2.53 15.63
CA LEU A 114 15.93 2.28 14.67
C LEU A 114 17.24 1.99 15.43
N ASP A 115 17.62 0.72 15.48
CA ASP A 115 18.89 0.31 16.07
C ASP A 115 20.06 0.81 15.20
N GLU A 116 21.00 1.53 15.82
CA GLU A 116 22.20 2.03 15.14
C GLU A 116 23.10 0.91 14.61
N THR A 117 22.97 -0.30 15.16
CA THR A 117 23.74 -1.48 14.77
C THR A 117 23.07 -2.30 13.66
N ALA A 118 21.82 -2.00 13.32
CA ALA A 118 21.12 -2.69 12.25
C ALA A 118 21.73 -2.33 10.88
N ASP A 119 21.76 -3.31 9.99
CA ASP A 119 22.10 -3.08 8.58
C ASP A 119 20.98 -2.29 7.89
N ARG A 120 21.16 -0.97 7.86
CA ARG A 120 20.18 -0.02 7.31
C ARG A 120 19.88 -0.28 5.84
N GLU A 121 20.80 -0.88 5.08
CA GLU A 121 20.59 -1.20 3.67
C GLU A 121 19.63 -2.38 3.50
N THR A 122 19.78 -3.41 4.34
CA THR A 122 18.81 -4.50 4.43
C THR A 122 17.44 -3.97 4.86
N VAL A 123 17.38 -3.10 5.87
CA VAL A 123 16.11 -2.49 6.33
C VAL A 123 15.43 -1.69 5.21
N LEU A 124 16.19 -0.89 4.44
CA LEU A 124 15.65 -0.17 3.29
C LEU A 124 15.04 -1.14 2.26
N THR A 125 15.77 -2.19 1.90
CA THR A 125 15.36 -3.20 0.94
C THR A 125 14.05 -3.86 1.38
N ASP A 126 13.96 -4.25 2.65
CA ASP A 126 12.77 -4.84 3.24
C ASP A 126 11.57 -3.88 3.22
N CYS A 127 11.78 -2.60 3.51
CA CYS A 127 10.72 -1.59 3.45
C CYS A 127 10.17 -1.45 2.03
N ILE A 128 11.06 -1.33 1.03
CA ILE A 128 10.68 -1.23 -0.38
C ILE A 128 9.89 -2.48 -0.82
N ALA A 129 10.40 -3.68 -0.50
CA ALA A 129 9.74 -4.94 -0.84
C ALA A 129 8.33 -5.03 -0.22
N LYS A 130 8.18 -4.69 1.06
CA LYS A 130 6.88 -4.70 1.76
C LYS A 130 5.91 -3.68 1.21
N ILE A 131 6.35 -2.46 0.88
CA ILE A 131 5.50 -1.43 0.27
C ILE A 131 4.98 -1.91 -1.08
N ARG A 132 5.86 -2.44 -1.94
CA ARG A 132 5.48 -3.00 -3.25
C ARG A 132 4.50 -4.17 -3.11
N GLN A 133 4.77 -5.09 -2.19
CA GLN A 133 3.85 -6.20 -1.91
C GLN A 133 2.49 -5.71 -1.40
N GLY A 134 2.50 -4.66 -0.57
CA GLY A 134 1.30 -3.99 -0.08
C GLY A 134 0.47 -3.37 -1.21
N GLY A 135 1.11 -2.74 -2.19
CA GLY A 135 0.47 -2.19 -3.39
C GLY A 135 -0.16 -3.27 -4.26
N VAL A 136 0.57 -4.35 -4.55
CA VAL A 136 0.05 -5.52 -5.29
C VAL A 136 -1.17 -6.11 -4.58
N THR A 137 -1.09 -6.30 -3.26
CA THR A 137 -2.19 -6.87 -2.47
C THR A 137 -3.40 -5.94 -2.44
N GLY A 138 -3.18 -4.62 -2.34
CA GLY A 138 -4.23 -3.61 -2.44
C GLY A 138 -4.96 -3.67 -3.80
N ARG A 139 -4.21 -3.66 -4.91
CA ARG A 139 -4.78 -3.72 -6.26
C ARG A 139 -5.55 -5.03 -6.51
N LEU A 140 -5.05 -6.17 -6.02
CA LEU A 140 -5.83 -7.43 -6.09
C LEU A 140 -7.16 -7.33 -5.34
N GLY A 141 -7.17 -6.66 -4.18
CA GLY A 141 -8.39 -6.41 -3.40
C GLY A 141 -9.37 -5.50 -4.14
N GLU A 142 -8.89 -4.45 -4.81
CA GLU A 142 -9.69 -3.58 -5.67
C GLU A 142 -10.29 -4.33 -6.84
N LEU A 143 -9.47 -5.05 -7.60
CA LEU A 143 -9.92 -5.85 -8.74
C LEU A 143 -10.98 -6.89 -8.34
N ARG A 144 -10.86 -7.51 -7.16
CA ARG A 144 -11.91 -8.39 -6.64
C ARG A 144 -13.22 -7.65 -6.39
N ARG A 145 -13.18 -6.43 -5.85
CA ARG A 145 -14.39 -5.61 -5.65
C ARG A 145 -14.98 -5.17 -6.98
N GLU A 146 -14.15 -4.79 -7.95
CA GLU A 146 -14.58 -4.43 -9.30
C GLU A 146 -15.26 -5.62 -10.00
N ILE A 147 -14.68 -6.82 -9.93
CA ILE A 147 -15.29 -8.05 -10.46
C ILE A 147 -16.67 -8.29 -9.82
N LEU A 148 -16.76 -8.27 -8.49
CA LEU A 148 -18.03 -8.49 -7.79
C LEU A 148 -19.08 -7.42 -8.15
N SER A 149 -18.67 -6.16 -8.30
CA SER A 149 -19.56 -5.07 -8.70
C SER A 149 -20.02 -5.23 -10.15
N ALA A 150 -19.14 -5.65 -11.05
CA ALA A 150 -19.45 -5.88 -12.46
C ALA A 150 -20.35 -7.12 -12.64
N GLU A 151 -20.14 -8.18 -11.84
CA GLU A 151 -21.03 -9.36 -11.78
C GLU A 151 -22.43 -8.98 -11.33
N ALA A 152 -22.56 -8.14 -10.30
CA ALA A 152 -23.85 -7.62 -9.85
C ALA A 152 -24.56 -6.80 -10.94
N ALA A 153 -23.80 -6.06 -11.74
CA ALA A 153 -24.28 -5.28 -12.88
C ALA A 153 -24.47 -6.10 -14.18
N LYS A 154 -24.03 -7.38 -14.22
CA LYS A 154 -23.94 -8.23 -15.41
C LYS A 154 -23.13 -7.61 -16.56
N ASP A 155 -22.11 -6.82 -16.21
CA ASP A 155 -21.20 -6.18 -17.16
C ASP A 155 -20.06 -7.15 -17.54
N GLU A 156 -20.35 -8.04 -18.47
CA GLU A 156 -19.40 -9.03 -19.02
C GLU A 156 -18.07 -8.45 -19.54
N PRO A 157 -18.03 -7.29 -20.25
CA PRO A 157 -16.74 -6.70 -20.61
C PRO A 157 -15.94 -6.23 -19.39
N ALA A 158 -16.58 -5.61 -18.39
CA ALA A 158 -15.88 -5.18 -17.18
C ALA A 158 -15.35 -6.37 -16.35
N ILE A 159 -16.14 -7.45 -16.21
CA ILE A 159 -15.71 -8.68 -15.54
C ILE A 159 -14.46 -9.26 -16.21
N ARG A 160 -14.47 -9.36 -17.55
CA ARG A 160 -13.32 -9.91 -18.30
C ARG A 160 -12.07 -9.03 -18.16
N ALA A 161 -12.21 -7.72 -18.26
CA ALA A 161 -11.09 -6.79 -18.13
C ALA A 161 -10.44 -6.90 -16.73
N ALA A 162 -11.25 -6.80 -15.67
CA ALA A 162 -10.74 -6.87 -14.30
C ALA A 162 -10.15 -8.26 -13.97
N THR A 163 -10.73 -9.34 -14.49
CA THR A 163 -10.21 -10.70 -14.32
C THR A 163 -8.86 -10.90 -15.01
N GLN A 164 -8.69 -10.38 -16.23
CA GLN A 164 -7.41 -10.44 -16.94
C GLN A 164 -6.32 -9.69 -16.19
N GLU A 165 -6.61 -8.47 -15.73
CA GLU A 165 -5.67 -7.69 -14.93
C GLU A 165 -5.28 -8.43 -13.64
N TYR A 166 -6.25 -9.01 -12.94
CA TYR A 166 -6.03 -9.79 -11.73
C TYR A 166 -5.09 -10.98 -11.97
N GLN A 167 -5.28 -11.73 -13.06
CA GLN A 167 -4.42 -12.84 -13.43
C GLN A 167 -3.00 -12.40 -13.81
N MET A 168 -2.86 -11.31 -14.57
CA MET A 168 -1.56 -10.74 -14.92
C MET A 168 -0.78 -10.31 -13.67
N LEU A 169 -1.45 -9.63 -12.74
CA LEU A 169 -0.84 -9.16 -11.50
C LEU A 169 -0.40 -10.33 -10.61
N LEU A 170 -1.21 -11.39 -10.50
CA LEU A 170 -0.81 -12.61 -9.79
C LEU A 170 0.43 -13.26 -10.40
N LYS A 171 0.50 -13.35 -11.73
CA LYS A 171 1.67 -13.93 -12.41
C LYS A 171 2.92 -13.10 -12.11
N ARG A 172 2.85 -11.78 -12.29
CA ARG A 172 3.97 -10.86 -12.00
C ARG A 172 4.42 -10.94 -10.54
N SER A 173 3.49 -11.05 -9.59
CA SER A 173 3.82 -11.18 -8.16
C SER A 173 4.53 -12.50 -7.84
N ARG A 174 4.22 -13.59 -8.55
CA ARG A 174 4.92 -14.88 -8.38
C ARG A 174 6.32 -14.83 -8.95
N ASP A 175 6.49 -14.13 -10.07
CA ASP A 175 7.80 -13.99 -10.72
C ASP A 175 8.74 -13.11 -9.89
N LEU A 176 8.23 -12.04 -9.27
CA LEU A 176 8.99 -11.21 -8.32
C LEU A 176 9.50 -12.01 -7.13
N LYS A 177 8.67 -12.87 -6.53
CA LYS A 177 9.05 -13.73 -5.40
C LYS A 177 10.05 -14.84 -5.74
N LYS A 178 10.32 -15.10 -7.02
CA LYS A 178 11.29 -16.11 -7.47
C LYS A 178 12.63 -15.51 -7.87
N ALA A 179 12.69 -14.19 -8.03
CA ALA A 179 13.89 -13.46 -8.40
C ALA A 179 14.67 -12.95 -7.17
N GLU A 180 14.05 -12.98 -5.99
CA GLU A 180 14.67 -12.83 -4.66
C GLU A 180 15.18 -14.18 -4.15
#